data_AF-A0A9X3C6D4-F1
#
_entry.id   AF-A0A9X3C6D4-F1
#
_cell.length_a   1.000
_cell.length_b   1.000
_cell.length_c   1.000
_cell.angle_alpha   90.00
_cell.angle_beta   90.00
_cell.angle_gamma   90.00
#
_symmetry.space_group_name_H-M   'P 1'
#
loop_
_entity.id
_entity.type
_entity.pdbx_description
1 polymer ?
#
loop_
_entity_poly.entity_id
_entity_poly.type
_entity_poly.pdbx_seq_one_letter_code
_entity_poly.pdbx_strand_id
1 'polypeptide(L)'
;MELLNLEKEFEFYLETVKLDPKNMSKIQLQETKRAFYAGIAQMWLMFKNLSQLEHKKSYAFFNDLENQISIFWLDEINRLNSRKNIKEHKRQT
;
A
#
# COMPACT_ATOMS: atom_id res chain seq x y z
N MET A 1 -22.47 17.39 2.71
CA MET A 1 -21.37 16.43 2.46
C MET A 1 -20.12 17.27 2.36
N GLU A 2 -19.16 17.11 3.28
CA GLU A 2 -17.89 17.82 3.17
C GLU A 2 -17.12 17.31 1.94
N LEU A 3 -16.38 18.20 1.28
CA LEU A 3 -15.49 17.83 0.18
C LEU A 3 -14.27 17.09 0.75
N LEU A 4 -13.78 16.10 0.00
CA LEU A 4 -12.55 15.37 0.32
C LEU A 4 -11.38 16.33 0.53
N ASN A 5 -10.68 16.22 1.65
CA ASN A 5 -9.47 17.00 1.95
C ASN A 5 -8.27 16.08 2.11
N LEU A 6 -7.44 15.98 1.07
CA LEU A 6 -6.30 15.06 1.05
C LEU A 6 -5.24 15.32 2.13
N GLU A 7 -5.15 16.54 2.67
CA GLU A 7 -4.25 16.82 3.79
C GLU A 7 -4.74 16.15 5.08
N LYS A 8 -6.04 16.25 5.37
CA LYS A 8 -6.66 15.56 6.51
C LYS A 8 -6.59 14.04 6.36
N GLU A 9 -6.82 13.54 5.14
CA GLU A 9 -6.70 12.11 4.87
C GLU A 9 -5.26 11.61 5.03
N PHE A 10 -4.27 12.44 4.68
CA PHE A 10 -2.87 12.11 4.92
C PHE A 10 -2.56 12.05 6.43
N GLU A 11 -3.08 13.00 7.22
CA GLU A 11 -2.96 12.98 8.68
C GLU A 11 -3.58 11.70 9.27
N PHE A 12 -4.80 11.35 8.84
CA PHE A 12 -5.48 10.13 9.24
C PHE A 12 -4.72 8.86 8.81
N TYR A 13 -4.13 8.86 7.61
CA TYR A 13 -3.26 7.78 7.16
C TYR A 13 -2.07 7.58 8.10
N LEU A 14 -1.36 8.66 8.45
CA LEU A 14 -0.21 8.60 9.36
C LEU A 14 -0.62 8.02 10.72
N GLU A 15 -1.77 8.44 11.26
CA GLU A 15 -2.33 7.88 12.49
C GLU A 15 -2.62 6.38 12.35
N THR A 16 -3.27 5.98 11.26
CA THR A 16 -3.65 4.58 10.98
C THR A 16 -2.43 3.67 10.92
N VAL A 17 -1.36 4.11 10.26
CA VAL A 17 -0.10 3.35 10.15
C VAL A 17 0.88 3.62 11.29
N LYS A 18 0.47 4.39 12.32
CA LYS A 18 1.23 4.71 13.53
C LYS A 18 2.57 5.40 13.25
N LEU A 19 2.61 6.28 12.26
CA LEU A 19 3.76 7.15 11.98
C LEU A 19 3.55 8.52 12.65
N ASP A 20 4.48 8.91 13.54
CA ASP A 20 4.47 10.24 14.14
C ASP A 20 5.30 11.21 13.29
N PRO A 21 4.69 12.23 12.64
CA PRO A 21 5.40 13.18 11.79
C PRO A 21 6.47 13.97 12.53
N LYS A 22 6.40 14.12 13.87
CA LYS A 22 7.42 14.80 14.68
C LYS A 22 8.73 14.01 14.77
N ASN A 23 8.65 12.69 14.63
CA ASN A 23 9.80 11.79 14.68
C ASN A 23 10.37 11.49 13.28
N MET A 24 9.72 11.98 12.22
CA MET A 24 10.16 11.79 10.84
C MET A 24 11.11 12.92 10.43
N SER A 25 12.16 12.57 9.68
CA SER A 25 12.94 13.60 8.98
C SER A 25 12.06 14.30 7.94
N LYS A 26 12.41 15.55 7.58
CA LYS A 26 11.68 16.31 6.56
C LYS A 26 11.55 15.55 5.23
N ILE A 27 12.62 14.87 4.82
CA ILE A 27 12.65 14.05 3.60
C ILE A 27 11.69 12.87 3.74
N GLN A 28 11.77 12.12 4.85
CA GLN A 28 10.90 10.97 5.07
C GLN A 28 9.42 11.37 5.06
N LEU A 29 9.05 12.48 5.72
CA LEU A 29 7.68 12.99 5.72
C LEU A 29 7.23 13.35 4.30
N GLN A 30 8.09 14.03 3.53
CA GLN A 30 7.78 14.42 2.16
C GLN A 30 7.61 13.20 1.24
N GLU A 31 8.50 12.22 1.31
CA GLU A 31 8.38 11.01 0.48
C GLU A 31 7.19 10.15 0.89
N THR A 32 6.88 10.08 2.19
CA THR A 32 5.67 9.39 2.68
C THR A 32 4.41 10.08 2.15
N LYS A 33 4.39 11.41 2.14
CA LYS A 33 3.29 12.18 1.55
C LYS A 33 3.17 11.94 0.05
N ARG A 34 4.28 11.95 -0.70
CA ARG A 34 4.26 11.63 -2.15
C ARG A 34 3.72 10.22 -2.41
N ALA A 35 4.15 9.23 -1.63
CA ALA A 35 3.68 7.85 -1.73
C ALA A 35 2.16 7.77 -1.45
N PHE A 36 1.66 8.47 -0.43
CA PHE A 36 0.23 8.54 -0.14
C PHE A 36 -0.57 9.11 -1.32
N TYR A 37 -0.17 10.27 -1.86
CA TYR A 37 -0.87 10.88 -3.00
C TYR A 37 -0.80 10.00 -4.26
N ALA A 38 0.32 9.33 -4.51
CA ALA A 38 0.44 8.36 -5.59
C ALA A 38 -0.55 7.19 -5.42
N GLY A 39 -0.67 6.66 -4.19
CA GLY A 39 -1.65 5.62 -3.86
C GLY A 39 -3.10 6.07 -4.09
N ILE A 40 -3.45 7.27 -3.65
CA ILE A 40 -4.80 7.85 -3.90
C ILE A 40 -5.07 8.02 -5.40
N ALA A 41 -4.09 8.51 -6.17
CA ALA A 41 -4.23 8.66 -7.62
C ALA A 41 -4.45 7.30 -8.31
N GLN A 42 -3.73 6.26 -7.89
CA GLN A 42 -3.91 4.91 -8.39
C GLN A 42 -5.30 4.35 -8.04
N MET A 43 -5.77 4.57 -6.80
CA MET A 43 -7.13 4.19 -6.38
C MET A 43 -8.19 4.91 -7.21
N TRP A 44 -8.01 6.21 -7.49
CA TRP A 44 -8.95 6.97 -8.32
C TRP A 44 -9.04 6.40 -9.74
N LEU A 45 -7.91 6.07 -10.37
CA LEU A 45 -7.89 5.41 -11.69
C LEU A 45 -8.62 4.07 -11.65
N MET A 46 -8.38 3.27 -10.61
CA MET A 46 -9.06 2.00 -10.42
C MET A 46 -10.58 2.17 -10.25
N PHE A 47 -11.03 3.11 -9.42
CA PHE A 47 -12.46 3.39 -9.24
C PHE A 47 -13.12 3.92 -10.51
N LYS A 48 -12.41 4.74 -11.29
CA LYS A 48 -12.88 5.18 -12.60
C LYS A 48 -13.12 3.99 -13.53
N ASN A 49 -12.21 3.02 -13.58
CA ASN A 49 -12.40 1.81 -14.38
C ASN A 49 -13.54 0.93 -13.83
N LEU A 50 -13.64 0.80 -12.51
CA LEU A 50 -14.71 0.05 -11.84
C LEU A 50 -16.10 0.63 -12.09
N SER A 51 -16.24 1.95 -12.17
CA SER A 51 -17.51 2.61 -12.48
C SER A 51 -18.06 2.28 -13.86
N GLN A 52 -17.22 1.72 -14.75
CA GLN A 52 -17.62 1.27 -16.08
C GLN A 52 -18.05 -0.21 -16.10
N LEU A 53 -17.89 -0.94 -14.99
CA LEU A 53 -18.28 -2.34 -14.88
C LEU A 53 -19.74 -2.47 -14.42
N GLU A 54 -20.42 -3.51 -14.91
CA GLU A 54 -21.69 -3.93 -14.35
C GLU A 54 -21.51 -4.35 -12.89
N HIS A 55 -22.45 -3.97 -12.01
CA HIS A 55 -22.36 -4.21 -10.55
C HIS A 55 -21.95 -5.63 -10.14
N LYS A 56 -22.42 -6.66 -10.84
CA LYS A 56 -22.08 -8.07 -10.55
C LYS A 56 -20.61 -8.40 -10.84
N LYS A 57 -19.97 -7.70 -11.79
CA LYS A 57 -18.56 -7.87 -12.15
C LYS A 57 -17.64 -7.12 -11.19
N SER A 58 -18.11 -6.04 -10.57
CA SER A 58 -17.32 -5.25 -9.61
C SER A 58 -16.95 -6.07 -8.37
N TYR A 59 -17.84 -6.92 -7.85
CA TYR A 59 -17.53 -7.77 -6.69
C TYR A 59 -16.45 -8.82 -7.02
N ALA A 60 -16.56 -9.48 -8.17
CA ALA A 60 -15.55 -10.44 -8.63
C ALA A 60 -14.18 -9.77 -8.83
N PHE A 61 -14.17 -8.54 -9.34
CA PHE A 61 -12.94 -7.74 -9.46
C PHE A 61 -12.27 -7.48 -8.11
N PHE A 62 -13.02 -7.11 -7.07
CA PHE A 62 -12.44 -6.86 -5.75
C PHE A 62 -11.85 -8.12 -5.11
N ASN A 63 -12.54 -9.26 -5.23
CA ASN A 63 -12.02 -10.53 -4.73
C ASN A 63 -10.73 -10.95 -5.45
N ASP A 64 -10.69 -10.78 -6.78
CA ASP A 64 -9.49 -11.08 -7.57
C ASP A 64 -8.33 -10.14 -7.19
N LEU A 65 -8.60 -8.85 -7.03
CA LEU A 65 -7.62 -7.87 -6.59
C LEU A 65 -7.03 -8.20 -5.20
N GLU A 66 -7.89 -8.54 -4.23
CA GLU A 66 -7.46 -8.95 -2.89
C GLU A 66 -6.56 -10.20 -2.95
N ASN A 67 -6.93 -11.18 -3.76
CA ASN A 67 -6.15 -12.39 -3.97
C ASN A 67 -4.77 -12.06 -4.58
N GLN A 68 -4.71 -11.22 -5.62
CA GLN A 68 -3.46 -10.81 -6.24
C GLN A 68 -2.53 -10.07 -5.27
N ILE A 69 -3.08 -9.15 -4.45
CA ILE A 69 -2.31 -8.43 -3.42
C ILE A 69 -1.78 -9.42 -2.37
N SER A 70 -2.59 -10.38 -1.94
CA SER A 70 -2.21 -11.39 -0.96
C SER A 70 -1.07 -12.26 -1.48
N ILE A 71 -1.17 -12.75 -2.72
CA ILE A 71 -0.12 -13.54 -3.38
C ILE A 71 1.19 -12.75 -3.44
N PHE A 72 1.14 -11.49 -3.84
CA PHE A 72 2.33 -10.64 -3.89
C PHE A 72 3.05 -10.56 -2.53
N TRP A 73 2.32 -10.32 -1.44
CA TRP A 73 2.93 -10.21 -0.12
C TRP A 73 3.46 -11.54 0.41
N LEU A 74 2.77 -12.65 0.14
CA LEU A 74 3.26 -13.99 0.47
C LEU A 74 4.58 -14.28 -0.25
N ASP A 75 4.68 -13.91 -1.53
CA ASP A 75 5.90 -14.07 -2.32
C ASP A 75 7.05 -13.20 -1.80
N GLU A 76 6.78 -11.95 -1.42
CA GLU A 76 7.81 -11.09 -0.84
C GLU A 76 8.32 -11.61 0.51
N ILE A 77 7.44 -12.13 1.37
CA ILE A 77 7.83 -12.79 2.63
C ILE A 77 8.73 -14.00 2.34
N ASN A 78 8.35 -14.84 1.38
CA ASN A 78 9.14 -16.02 0.98
C ASN A 78 10.52 -15.64 0.44
N ARG A 79 10.61 -14.58 -0.37
CA ARG A 79 11.88 -14.05 -0.88
C ARG A 79 12.78 -13.53 0.23
N LEU A 80 12.22 -12.82 1.21
CA LEU A 80 12.97 -12.31 2.36
C LEU A 80 13.51 -13.44 3.22
N ASN A 81 12.72 -14.48 3.47
CA ASN A 81 13.14 -15.66 4.25
C ASN A 81 14.24 -16.45 3.54
N SER A 82 14.10 -16.66 2.22
CA SER A 82 15.12 -17.35 1.41
C SER A 82 16.48 -16.64 1.47
N ARG A 83 16.48 -15.30 1.44
CA ARG A 83 17.70 -14.48 1.56
C ARG A 83 18.36 -14.57 2.95
N LYS A 84 17.57 -14.74 4.02
CA LYS A 84 18.10 -14.90 5.38
C LYS A 84 18.84 -16.24 5.53
N ASN A 85 18.24 -17.33 5.06
CA ASN A 85 18.83 -18.68 5.15
C ASN A 85 20.18 -18.76 4.42
N ILE A 86 20.32 -18.11 3.27
CA ILE A 86 21.60 -18.04 2.53
C ILE A 86 22.68 -17.29 3.33
N LYS A 87 22.33 -16.21 4.03
CA LYS A 87 23.28 -15.43 4.84
C LYS A 87 23.72 -16.20 6.09
N GLU A 88 22.84 -16.99 6.69
CA GLU A 88 23.17 -17.80 7.87
C GLU A 88 24.09 -18.97 7.51
N HIS A 89 23.84 -19.65 6.38
CA HIS A 89 24.71 -20.72 5.91
C HIS A 89 26.13 -20.24 5.62
N LYS A 90 26.27 -19.06 4.98
CA LYS A 90 27.59 -18.41 4.74
C LYS A 90 28.33 -17.95 5.99
N ARG A 91 27.68 -17.88 7.15
CA ARG A 91 28.34 -17.55 8.43
C ARG A 91 28.82 -18.78 9.18
N GLN A 92 28.36 -19.98 8.78
CA GLN A 92 28.69 -21.25 9.43
C GLN A 92 29.74 -22.07 8.66
N THR A 93 29.99 -21.75 7.39
CA THR A 93 31.10 -22.24 6.56
C THR A 93 32.17 -21.18 6.41
#